data_AF-A0A238ZHV7-F1
#
_entry.id   AF-A0A238ZHV7-F1
#
_cell.length_a   1.000
_cell.length_b   1.000
_cell.length_c   1.000
_cell.angle_alpha   90.00
_cell.angle_beta   90.00
_cell.angle_gamma   90.00
#
_symmetry.space_group_name_H-M   'P 1'
#
loop_
_entity.id
_entity.type
_entity.pdbx_description
1 polymer ?
#
loop_
_entity_poly.entity_id
_entity_poly.type
_entity_poly.pdbx_seq_one_letter_code
_entity_poly.pdbx_strand_id
1 'polypeptide(L)'
;MSERDSNTGDAHDVTPDAPCAGTVRVDDSGGGIVGNEFAEVGVAVDHSGNGPRLRLEDYRTGRVRNLDALELETIIWLPEERLTQLLDPSTTRWREEPDR
;
A
#
# COMPACT_ATOMS: atom_id res chain seq x y z
N MET A 1 -48.50 -20.35 -13.69
CA MET A 1 -47.79 -19.31 -12.92
C MET A 1 -46.40 -19.86 -12.66
N SER A 2 -45.42 -19.43 -13.46
CA SER A 2 -44.01 -19.80 -13.31
C SER A 2 -43.30 -18.58 -12.76
N GLU A 3 -42.74 -18.68 -11.57
CA GLU A 3 -41.81 -17.68 -11.03
C GLU A 3 -40.51 -18.41 -10.74
N ARG A 4 -39.56 -18.26 -11.66
CA ARG A 4 -38.14 -18.43 -11.40
C ARG A 4 -37.56 -17.04 -11.59
N ASP A 5 -37.09 -16.44 -10.52
CA ASP A 5 -36.11 -15.36 -10.62
C ASP A 5 -35.01 -15.62 -9.60
N SER A 6 -33.96 -16.29 -10.09
CA SER A 6 -32.67 -16.41 -9.42
C SER A 6 -31.98 -15.06 -9.55
N ASN A 7 -31.93 -14.27 -8.47
CA ASN A 7 -31.08 -13.08 -8.44
C ASN A 7 -29.73 -13.43 -7.82
N THR A 8 -28.82 -13.93 -8.67
CA THR A 8 -27.39 -14.00 -8.36
C THR A 8 -26.86 -12.58 -8.41
N GLY A 9 -26.56 -12.00 -7.24
CA GLY A 9 -25.96 -10.69 -7.12
C GLY A 9 -24.59 -10.67 -7.79
N ASP A 10 -24.54 -10.01 -8.93
CA ASP A 10 -23.35 -9.71 -9.72
C ASP A 10 -22.43 -8.81 -8.89
N ALA A 11 -21.18 -9.25 -8.66
CA ALA A 11 -20.16 -8.42 -8.06
C ALA A 11 -19.87 -7.27 -9.04
N HIS A 12 -20.28 -6.05 -8.68
CA HIS A 12 -20.00 -4.87 -9.49
C HIS A 12 -18.49 -4.59 -9.49
N ASP A 13 -17.81 -5.13 -10.49
CA ASP A 13 -16.50 -4.67 -10.95
C ASP A 13 -16.68 -3.29 -11.58
N VAL A 14 -16.56 -2.25 -10.76
CA VAL A 14 -16.51 -0.86 -11.25
C VAL A 14 -15.06 -0.61 -11.67
N THR A 15 -14.76 -0.78 -12.95
CA THR A 15 -13.50 -0.26 -13.53
C THR A 15 -13.67 1.23 -13.86
N PRO A 16 -13.05 2.16 -13.13
CA PRO A 16 -13.00 3.55 -13.56
C PRO A 16 -12.11 3.72 -14.80
N ASP A 17 -12.63 4.50 -15.74
CA ASP A 17 -12.04 4.86 -17.03
C ASP A 17 -10.74 5.67 -16.83
N ALA A 18 -9.67 5.30 -17.55
CA ALA A 18 -8.27 5.79 -17.55
C ALA A 18 -7.29 5.22 -16.48
N PRO A 19 -6.15 4.60 -16.89
CA PRO A 19 -5.14 4.11 -15.94
C PRO A 19 -4.27 5.27 -15.46
N CYS A 20 -4.66 5.92 -14.37
CA CYS A 20 -3.67 6.49 -13.45
C CYS A 20 -2.88 5.30 -12.92
N ALA A 21 -1.67 5.08 -13.44
CA ALA A 21 -0.92 3.83 -13.32
C ALA A 21 -0.69 3.38 -11.86
N GLY A 22 -1.68 2.69 -11.29
CA GLY A 22 -1.65 2.22 -9.91
C GLY A 22 -2.86 1.37 -9.58
N THR A 23 -2.68 0.41 -8.68
CA THR A 23 -3.71 -0.51 -8.20
C THR A 23 -3.80 -0.46 -6.69
N VAL A 24 -5.02 -0.42 -6.16
CA VAL A 24 -5.30 -0.63 -4.74
C VAL A 24 -6.16 -1.88 -4.62
N ARG A 25 -5.65 -2.89 -3.91
CA ARG A 25 -6.43 -4.07 -3.53
C ARG A 25 -6.67 -4.00 -2.03
N VAL A 26 -7.90 -4.17 -1.57
CA VAL A 26 -8.24 -4.14 -0.13
C VAL A 26 -8.80 -5.51 0.24
N ASP A 27 -8.40 -6.02 1.40
CA ASP A 27 -8.94 -7.25 1.97
C ASP A 27 -10.00 -6.96 3.04
N ASP A 28 -10.85 -7.96 3.33
CA ASP A 28 -11.92 -7.83 4.34
C ASP A 28 -11.38 -7.66 5.77
N SER A 29 -10.08 -7.86 5.98
CA SER A 29 -9.42 -7.72 7.29
C SER A 29 -8.90 -6.30 7.55
N GLY A 30 -9.15 -5.37 6.62
CA GLY A 30 -8.70 -3.97 6.72
C GLY A 30 -7.26 -3.73 6.27
N GLY A 31 -6.61 -4.74 5.68
CA GLY A 31 -5.35 -4.59 4.98
C GLY A 31 -5.55 -4.31 3.48
N GLY A 32 -4.46 -4.03 2.78
CA GLY A 32 -4.48 -3.85 1.34
C GLY A 32 -3.10 -3.81 0.71
N ILE A 33 -3.07 -3.78 -0.62
CA ILE A 33 -1.87 -3.65 -1.44
C ILE A 33 -2.00 -2.38 -2.24
N VAL A 34 -1.01 -1.50 -2.15
CA VAL A 34 -0.86 -0.30 -2.97
C VAL A 34 0.29 -0.52 -3.94
N GLY A 35 0.04 -0.46 -5.24
CA GLY A 35 1.06 -0.74 -6.25
C GLY A 35 0.99 0.16 -7.46
N ASN A 36 2.12 0.28 -8.17
CA ASN A 36 2.28 0.88 -9.49
C ASN A 36 3.52 0.25 -10.18
N GLU A 37 3.95 0.81 -11.32
CA GLU A 37 5.11 0.31 -12.07
C GLU A 37 6.46 0.42 -11.33
N PHE A 38 6.52 1.15 -10.22
CA PHE A 38 7.75 1.39 -9.46
C PHE A 38 7.82 0.62 -8.13
N ALA A 39 6.66 0.30 -7.54
CA ALA A 39 6.55 -0.31 -6.22
C ALA A 39 5.26 -1.12 -6.03
N GLU A 40 5.33 -2.15 -5.18
CA GLU A 40 4.16 -2.87 -4.68
C GLU A 40 4.33 -3.04 -3.16
N VAL A 41 3.41 -2.44 -2.39
CA VAL A 41 3.52 -2.32 -0.94
C VAL A 41 2.26 -2.87 -0.27
N GLY A 42 2.44 -3.89 0.57
CA GLY A 42 1.42 -4.36 1.50
C GLY A 42 1.25 -3.39 2.67
N VAL A 43 0.01 -3.05 3.01
CA VAL A 43 -0.39 -2.11 4.06
C VAL A 43 -1.36 -2.81 4.99
N ALA A 44 -1.06 -2.84 6.29
CA ALA A 44 -1.94 -3.42 7.30
C ALA A 44 -1.79 -2.69 8.63
N VAL A 45 -2.81 -2.76 9.50
CA VAL A 45 -2.70 -2.27 10.87
C VAL A 45 -2.18 -3.39 11.78
N ASP A 46 -1.05 -3.16 12.44
CA ASP A 46 -0.47 -4.04 13.45
C ASP A 46 -0.87 -3.56 14.85
N HIS A 47 -1.47 -4.46 15.63
CA HIS A 47 -1.89 -4.23 17.01
C HIS A 47 -1.02 -4.97 18.04
N SER A 48 0.04 -5.68 17.62
CA SER A 48 0.86 -6.49 18.52
C SER A 48 1.86 -5.69 19.36
N GLY A 49 2.08 -4.41 19.03
CA GLY A 49 3.03 -3.52 19.71
C GLY A 49 2.42 -2.67 20.84
N ASN A 50 3.15 -1.64 21.27
CA ASN A 50 2.73 -0.68 22.31
C ASN A 50 1.62 0.31 21.84
N GLY A 51 0.83 -0.08 20.85
CA GLY A 51 -0.16 0.75 20.17
C GLY A 51 -0.36 0.32 18.71
N PRO A 52 -1.43 0.80 18.05
CA PRO A 52 -1.67 0.54 16.63
C PRO A 52 -0.57 1.18 15.78
N ARG A 53 -0.02 0.41 14.83
CA ARG A 53 0.99 0.88 13.87
C ARG A 53 0.60 0.45 12.46
N LEU A 54 1.05 1.19 11.47
CA LEU A 54 0.91 0.80 10.07
C LEU A 54 2.10 -0.07 9.67
N ARG A 55 1.84 -1.37 9.46
CA ARG A 55 2.81 -2.30 8.88
C ARG A 55 2.84 -2.12 7.37
N LEU A 56 4.01 -1.74 6.87
CA LEU A 56 4.33 -1.58 5.46
C LEU A 56 5.33 -2.66 5.05
N GLU A 57 5.02 -3.39 3.99
CA GLU A 57 5.87 -4.44 3.43
C GLU A 57 6.14 -4.16 1.95
N ASP A 58 7.40 -3.95 1.57
CA ASP A 58 7.81 -3.88 0.17
C ASP A 58 7.85 -5.31 -0.40
N TYR A 59 6.89 -5.68 -1.25
CA TYR A 59 6.82 -7.03 -1.81
C TYR A 59 7.94 -7.34 -2.79
N ARG A 60 8.66 -6.32 -3.30
CA ARG A 60 9.82 -6.53 -4.17
C ARG A 60 11.04 -6.98 -3.39
N THR A 61 11.19 -6.55 -2.13
CA THR A 61 12.38 -6.81 -1.31
C THR A 61 12.11 -7.59 -0.02
N GLY A 62 10.84 -7.76 0.36
CA GLY A 62 10.42 -8.33 1.64
C GLY A 62 10.69 -7.41 2.84
N ARG A 63 11.12 -6.17 2.62
CA ARG A 63 11.44 -5.25 3.72
C ARG A 63 10.17 -4.78 4.42
N VAL A 64 10.14 -4.97 5.74
CA VAL A 64 9.02 -4.53 6.59
C VAL A 64 9.41 -3.32 7.43
N ARG A 65 8.48 -2.37 7.55
CA ARG A 65 8.54 -1.23 8.49
C ARG A 65 7.18 -1.07 9.17
N ASN A 66 7.20 -0.79 10.46
CA ASN A 66 6.00 -0.44 11.22
C ASN A 66 6.11 1.03 11.56
N LEU A 67 5.15 1.83 11.13
CA LEU A 67 5.10 3.26 11.41
C LEU A 67 4.00 3.56 12.41
N ASP A 68 4.35 4.21 13.52
CA ASP A 68 3.34 4.69 14.47
C ASP A 68 2.67 5.99 14.00
N ALA A 69 1.71 6.48 14.77
CA ALA A 69 0.96 7.69 14.43
C ALA A 69 1.86 8.94 14.31
N LEU A 70 2.92 9.05 15.12
CA LEU A 70 3.83 10.20 15.09
C LEU A 70 4.75 10.15 13.87
N GLU A 71 5.24 8.95 13.53
CA GLU A 71 6.05 8.73 12.33
C GLU A 71 5.23 9.01 11.05
N LEU A 72 3.96 8.59 11.02
CA LEU A 72 3.04 8.90 9.93
C LEU A 72 2.73 10.40 9.85
N GLU A 73 2.43 11.05 10.97
CA GLU A 73 2.21 12.49 11.02
C GLU A 73 3.45 13.24 10.49
N THR A 74 4.65 12.82 10.89
CA THR A 74 5.90 13.38 10.39
C THR A 74 5.98 13.29 8.86
N ILE A 75 5.58 12.16 8.26
CA ILE A 75 5.57 12.00 6.80
C ILE A 75 4.54 12.94 6.14
N ILE A 76 3.35 13.06 6.73
CA ILE A 76 2.27 13.94 6.21
C ILE A 76 2.72 15.40 6.19
N TRP A 77 3.49 15.82 7.20
CA TRP A 77 3.99 17.19 7.32
C TRP A 77 5.34 17.45 6.63
N LEU A 78 5.92 16.47 5.92
CA LEU A 78 7.18 16.68 5.21
C LEU A 78 7.00 17.73 4.10
N PRO A 79 7.88 18.74 4.02
CA PRO A 79 7.93 19.64 2.87
C PRO A 79 8.17 18.85 1.57
N GLU A 80 7.55 19.27 0.48
CA GLU A 80 7.61 18.61 -0.83
C GLU A 80 9.05 18.39 -1.31
N GLU A 81 9.94 19.36 -1.08
CA GLU A 81 11.34 19.28 -1.49
C GLU A 81 12.08 18.15 -0.75
N ARG A 82 11.72 17.92 0.52
CA ARG A 82 12.29 16.84 1.33
C ARG A 82 11.70 15.49 0.94
N LEU A 83 10.41 15.44 0.61
CA LEU A 83 9.77 14.24 0.11
C LEU A 83 10.38 13.82 -1.24
N THR A 84 10.56 14.76 -2.17
CA THR A 84 11.21 14.53 -3.47
C THR A 84 12.61 13.93 -3.31
N GLN A 85 13.41 14.43 -2.36
CA GLN A 85 14.74 13.88 -2.07
C GLN A 85 14.70 12.44 -1.54
N LEU A 86 13.67 12.07 -0.77
CA LEU A 86 13.47 10.71 -0.28
C LEU A 86 13.01 9.75 -1.38
N LEU A 87 12.23 10.25 -2.34
CA LEU A 87 11.74 9.48 -3.49
C LEU A 87 12.83 9.28 -4.57
N ASP A 88 13.89 10.08 -4.56
CA ASP A 88 15.00 9.94 -5.50
C ASP A 88 15.74 8.60 -5.29
N PRO A 89 15.63 7.65 -6.24
CA PRO A 89 16.26 6.34 -6.09
C PRO A 89 17.78 6.40 -6.03
N SER A 90 18.41 7.47 -6.54
CA SER A 90 19.86 7.65 -6.54
C SER A 90 20.44 7.93 -5.15
N THR A 91 19.61 8.41 -4.22
CA THR A 91 20.05 8.78 -2.86
C THR A 91 20.02 7.60 -1.89
N THR A 92 19.08 6.66 -2.07
CA THR A 92 18.75 5.67 -1.02
C THR A 92 18.58 4.22 -1.52
N ARG A 93 18.26 3.97 -2.81
CA ARG A 93 17.71 2.65 -3.26
C ARG A 93 18.66 1.76 -4.09
N TRP A 94 19.75 2.28 -4.67
CA TRP A 94 20.56 1.51 -5.66
C TRP A 94 22.01 1.22 -5.26
N ARG A 95 22.41 1.46 -4.00
CA ARG A 95 23.57 0.75 -3.47
C ARG A 95 23.08 -0.59 -2.98
N GLU A 96 23.19 -1.60 -3.84
CA GLU A 96 23.22 -2.99 -3.40
C GLU A 96 24.22 -3.06 -2.22
N GLU A 97 23.73 -3.34 -1.01
CA GLU A 97 24.64 -3.85 0.01
C GLU A 97 25.10 -5.22 -0.52
N PRO A 98 26.41 -5.42 -0.76
CA PRO A 98 26.89 -6.72 -1.22
C PRO A 98 26.53 -7.76 -0.17
N ASP A 99 25.94 -8.86 -0.64
CA ASP A 99 25.55 -10.06 0.10
C ASP A 99 26.56 -10.35 1.24
N ARG A 100 26.07 -10.38 2.49
CA ARG A 100 26.86 -10.63 3.70
C ARG A 100 26.20 -11.67 4.59
#